data_AF-A0A4R3TFJ1-F1
#
_entry.id   AF-A0A4R3TFJ1-F1
#
_cell.length_a   1.000
_cell.length_b   1.000
_cell.length_c   1.000
_cell.angle_alpha   90.00
_cell.angle_beta   90.00
_cell.angle_gamma   90.00
#
_symmetry.space_group_name_H-M   'P 1'
#
loop_
_entity.id
_entity.type
_entity.pdbx_description
1 polymer ?
#
loop_
_entity_poly.entity_id
_entity_poly.type
_entity_poly.pdbx_seq_one_letter_code
_entity_poly.pdbx_strand_id
1 'polypeptide(L)'
;MSDGQAVMPTLEPTTALSVEEVLSVRHWNEHLFSFTMSRPASFRFRSGEFVMLGLQGEKRPLLRAYSIASPSWAEEIEFLSIKVPDGPLTSRLQLVQPGDQIYLGRKPTGTLVTDALLPGKRLFMLSTGTGLAPFMSLIRDPDVYDLYDEIVVVHCVRRVSDLAYREELESQLAEDPLVAEQALVQLTYVPTVTREPFHTSGRIGALVESGRMFEGLKGDARFNPETDRVMLCGSMDMIKDFSADLESWGFTEGSNAKPGDFVIERAFVG
;
A
#
# COMPACT_ATOMS: atom_id res chain seq x y z
N MET A 1 10.90 36.51 -27.29
CA MET A 1 9.52 36.25 -27.74
C MET A 1 8.99 35.16 -26.83
N SER A 2 7.84 35.38 -26.24
CA SER A 2 7.26 34.60 -25.14
C SER A 2 7.12 33.12 -25.51
N ASP A 3 7.83 32.25 -24.80
CA ASP A 3 7.51 30.83 -24.73
C ASP A 3 6.11 30.73 -24.10
N GLY A 4 5.12 30.45 -24.94
CA GLY A 4 3.78 30.15 -24.49
C GLY A 4 3.84 28.88 -23.68
N GLN A 5 3.80 28.99 -22.35
CA GLN A 5 3.40 27.88 -21.49
C GLN A 5 2.07 27.38 -22.02
N ALA A 6 2.07 26.18 -22.60
CA ALA A 6 0.85 25.50 -22.96
C ALA A 6 0.03 25.37 -21.67
N VAL A 7 -1.04 26.17 -21.56
CA VAL A 7 -1.98 26.09 -20.45
C VAL A 7 -2.54 24.68 -20.51
N MET A 8 -2.16 23.84 -19.54
CA MET A 8 -2.76 22.51 -19.42
C MET A 8 -4.26 22.70 -19.28
N PRO A 9 -5.10 21.98 -20.05
CA PRO A 9 -6.53 22.14 -19.97
C PRO A 9 -6.99 21.86 -18.53
N THR A 10 -7.67 22.84 -17.93
CA THR A 10 -8.27 22.69 -16.60
C THR A 10 -9.20 21.48 -16.60
N LEU A 11 -8.96 20.52 -15.71
CA LEU A 11 -9.84 19.38 -15.54
C LEU A 11 -11.16 19.83 -14.92
N GLU A 12 -12.28 19.37 -15.47
CA GLU A 12 -13.60 19.62 -14.89
C GLU A 12 -14.06 18.42 -14.05
N PRO A 13 -14.56 18.64 -12.82
CA PRO A 13 -15.12 17.58 -12.00
C PRO A 13 -16.41 17.02 -12.62
N THR A 14 -16.73 15.78 -12.26
CA THR A 14 -17.96 15.11 -12.68
C THR A 14 -18.70 14.54 -11.46
N THR A 15 -19.87 13.94 -11.69
CA THR A 15 -20.60 13.21 -10.65
C THR A 15 -19.77 12.08 -10.04
N ALA A 16 -18.87 11.46 -10.79
CA ALA A 16 -18.08 10.32 -10.34
C ALA A 16 -16.65 10.68 -9.90
N LEU A 17 -16.12 11.82 -10.38
CA LEU A 17 -14.73 12.23 -10.19
C LEU A 17 -14.67 13.65 -9.62
N SER A 18 -13.87 13.87 -8.58
CA SER A 18 -13.38 15.20 -8.24
C SER A 18 -12.05 15.48 -8.96
N VAL A 19 -11.59 16.72 -8.87
CA VAL A 19 -10.33 17.18 -9.46
C VAL A 19 -9.53 17.77 -8.33
N GLU A 20 -8.36 17.18 -8.08
CA GLU A 20 -7.50 17.50 -6.96
C GLU A 20 -6.12 17.91 -7.48
N GLU A 21 -5.41 18.69 -6.68
CA GLU A 21 -4.11 19.24 -7.00
C GLU A 21 -3.00 18.38 -6.40
N VAL A 22 -1.95 18.11 -7.16
CA VAL A 22 -0.72 17.49 -6.65
C VAL A 22 0.00 18.49 -5.75
N LEU A 23 0.39 18.07 -4.55
CA LEU A 23 1.03 18.93 -3.55
C LEU A 23 2.54 18.67 -3.46
N SER A 24 2.96 17.40 -3.51
CA SER A 24 4.37 17.02 -3.51
C SER A 24 4.62 15.75 -4.33
N VAL A 25 5.86 15.58 -4.80
CA VAL A 25 6.30 14.41 -5.57
C VAL A 25 7.67 13.97 -5.08
N ARG A 26 7.82 12.68 -4.78
CA ARG A 26 9.09 12.04 -4.39
C ARG A 26 9.38 10.88 -5.33
N HIS A 27 10.47 10.97 -6.09
CA HIS A 27 10.96 9.85 -6.88
C HIS A 27 11.91 8.99 -6.03
N TRP A 28 11.52 7.73 -5.79
CA TRP A 28 12.35 6.76 -5.06
C TRP A 28 13.48 6.25 -5.95
N ASN A 29 13.15 5.92 -7.19
CA ASN A 29 14.10 5.46 -8.20
C ASN A 29 13.53 5.65 -9.62
N GLU A 30 14.17 5.04 -10.62
CA GLU A 30 13.78 5.04 -12.03
C GLU A 30 12.44 4.33 -12.33
N HIS A 31 11.90 3.55 -11.37
CA HIS A 31 10.68 2.77 -11.50
C HIS A 31 9.58 3.12 -10.49
N LEU A 32 9.88 3.89 -9.45
CA LEU A 32 8.97 4.16 -8.33
C LEU A 32 8.95 5.62 -7.97
N PHE A 33 7.76 6.12 -7.65
CA PHE A 33 7.56 7.44 -7.08
C PHE A 33 6.33 7.45 -6.19
N SER A 34 6.29 8.37 -5.24
CA SER A 34 5.08 8.74 -4.53
C SER A 34 4.75 10.21 -4.76
N PHE A 35 3.49 10.54 -4.54
CA PHE A 35 3.00 11.90 -4.63
C PHE A 35 1.82 12.08 -3.69
N THR A 36 1.62 13.31 -3.25
CA THR A 36 0.50 13.72 -2.40
C THR A 36 -0.44 14.61 -3.20
N MET A 37 -1.70 14.64 -2.77
CA MET A 37 -2.76 15.44 -3.40
C MET A 37 -3.66 16.08 -2.36
N SER A 38 -4.34 17.16 -2.76
CA SER A 38 -5.42 17.75 -1.98
C SER A 38 -6.51 16.72 -1.67
N ARG A 39 -7.03 16.74 -0.44
CA ARG A 39 -8.14 15.90 -0.01
C ARG A 39 -9.44 16.70 0.01
N PRO A 40 -10.49 16.27 -0.73
CA PRO A 40 -11.80 16.89 -0.59
C PRO A 40 -12.34 16.71 0.83
N ALA A 41 -12.94 17.77 1.39
CA ALA A 41 -13.56 17.72 2.72
C ALA A 41 -14.63 16.62 2.87
N SER A 42 -15.26 16.20 1.77
CA SER A 42 -16.24 15.10 1.74
C SER A 42 -15.63 13.70 1.55
N PHE A 43 -14.33 13.60 1.29
CA PHE A 43 -13.69 12.33 0.98
C PHE A 43 -13.42 11.54 2.26
N ARG A 44 -14.06 10.38 2.37
CA ARG A 44 -13.95 9.45 3.50
C ARG A 44 -13.54 8.09 2.95
N PHE A 45 -12.58 7.46 3.63
CA PHE A 45 -12.08 6.13 3.33
C PHE A 45 -11.63 5.48 4.63
N ARG A 46 -11.52 4.15 4.63
CA ARG A 46 -10.85 3.38 5.69
C ARG A 46 -9.41 3.12 5.28
N SER A 47 -8.48 3.17 6.23
CA SER A 47 -7.07 2.89 5.94
C SER A 47 -6.91 1.52 5.28
N GLY A 48 -6.13 1.49 4.20
CA GLY A 48 -5.95 0.31 3.34
C GLY A 48 -6.90 0.19 2.13
N GLU A 49 -7.93 1.03 2.00
CA GLU A 49 -8.75 1.10 0.79
C GLU A 49 -8.01 1.69 -0.43
N PHE A 50 -8.52 1.38 -1.62
CA PHE A 50 -8.11 1.99 -2.87
C PHE A 50 -9.21 2.88 -3.47
N VAL A 51 -8.80 3.74 -4.39
CA VAL A 51 -9.69 4.62 -5.15
C VAL A 51 -9.27 4.67 -6.61
N MET A 52 -10.20 5.05 -7.49
CA MET A 52 -9.86 5.31 -8.88
C MET A 52 -9.13 6.64 -8.99
N LEU A 53 -7.94 6.65 -9.58
CA LEU A 53 -7.14 7.83 -9.84
C LEU A 53 -6.80 7.91 -11.34
N GLY A 54 -6.70 9.10 -11.91
CA GLY A 54 -6.30 9.20 -13.30
C GLY A 54 -6.10 10.59 -13.86
N LEU A 55 -5.70 10.61 -15.13
CA LEU A 55 -5.44 11.82 -15.90
C LEU A 55 -6.45 11.95 -17.04
N GLN A 56 -6.50 13.12 -17.67
CA GLN A 56 -7.26 13.28 -18.90
C GLN A 56 -6.69 12.37 -20.01
N GLY A 57 -7.56 11.54 -20.59
CA GLY A 57 -7.26 10.80 -21.82
C GLY A 57 -7.75 11.56 -23.05
N GLU A 58 -7.49 11.02 -24.24
CA GLU A 58 -7.85 11.68 -25.52
C GLU A 58 -9.35 11.98 -25.65
N LYS A 59 -10.21 11.07 -25.16
CA LYS A 59 -11.68 11.20 -25.25
C LYS A 59 -12.38 11.13 -23.89
N ARG A 60 -11.76 10.48 -22.91
CA ARG A 60 -12.33 10.24 -21.58
C ARG A 60 -11.20 10.12 -20.55
N PRO A 61 -11.47 10.36 -19.26
CA PRO A 61 -10.50 10.13 -18.20
C PRO A 61 -9.90 8.72 -18.27
N LEU A 62 -8.58 8.64 -18.13
CA LEU A 62 -7.86 7.38 -18.05
C LEU A 62 -7.63 7.06 -16.57
N LEU A 63 -8.45 6.16 -16.04
CA LEU A 63 -8.45 5.82 -14.61
C LEU A 63 -7.77 4.47 -14.36
N ARG A 64 -7.13 4.35 -13.20
CA ARG A 64 -6.64 3.09 -12.63
C ARG A 64 -6.93 3.07 -11.13
N ALA A 65 -7.04 1.87 -10.56
CA ALA A 65 -7.14 1.70 -9.12
C ALA A 65 -5.78 2.00 -8.48
N TYR A 66 -5.79 2.75 -7.39
CA TYR A 66 -4.62 3.09 -6.58
C TYR A 66 -5.00 2.96 -5.10
N SER A 67 -4.28 2.11 -4.37
CA SER A 67 -4.38 2.07 -2.91
C SER A 67 -3.93 3.41 -2.35
N ILE A 68 -4.71 3.94 -1.41
CA ILE A 68 -4.36 5.18 -0.72
C ILE A 68 -3.27 4.82 0.28
N ALA A 69 -2.12 5.48 0.19
CA ALA A 69 -0.97 5.22 1.03
C ALA A 69 -0.98 6.03 2.33
N SER A 70 -1.68 7.17 2.38
CA SER A 70 -1.87 7.97 3.59
C SER A 70 -2.93 7.35 4.52
N PRO A 71 -2.84 7.53 5.84
CA PRO A 71 -3.88 7.05 6.76
C PRO A 71 -5.18 7.85 6.63
N SER A 72 -6.28 7.26 7.10
CA SER A 72 -7.64 7.81 6.98
C SER A 72 -7.85 9.18 7.64
N TRP A 73 -7.00 9.56 8.59
CA TRP A 73 -7.03 10.84 9.32
C TRP A 73 -6.21 11.95 8.64
N ALA A 74 -5.35 11.63 7.67
CA ALA A 74 -4.44 12.61 7.06
C ALA A 74 -5.19 13.70 6.25
N GLU A 75 -4.71 14.93 6.31
CA GLU A 75 -5.30 16.05 5.56
C GLU A 75 -5.00 15.99 4.06
N GLU A 76 -3.95 15.28 3.67
CA GLU A 76 -3.54 15.05 2.27
C GLU A 76 -3.69 13.56 1.92
N ILE A 77 -3.89 13.27 0.63
CA ILE A 77 -3.95 11.89 0.13
C ILE A 77 -2.62 11.55 -0.53
N GLU A 78 -1.98 10.48 -0.08
CA GLU A 78 -0.71 10.00 -0.64
C GLU A 78 -0.92 8.74 -1.50
N PHE A 79 -0.14 8.61 -2.57
CA PHE A 79 -0.11 7.42 -3.42
C PHE A 79 1.33 6.96 -3.68
N LEU A 80 1.54 5.64 -3.73
CA LEU A 80 2.77 5.02 -4.22
C LEU A 80 2.50 4.41 -5.60
N SER A 81 3.28 4.83 -6.60
CA SER A 81 3.09 4.43 -8.00
C SER A 81 4.35 3.83 -8.60
N ILE A 82 4.12 2.85 -9.47
CA ILE A 82 5.13 2.34 -10.41
C ILE A 82 5.20 3.23 -11.66
N LYS A 83 6.36 3.25 -12.30
CA LYS A 83 6.63 3.83 -13.62
C LYS A 83 6.74 2.67 -14.61
N VAL A 84 5.72 2.47 -15.43
CA VAL A 84 5.73 1.43 -16.46
C VAL A 84 6.02 2.11 -17.80
N PRO A 85 7.13 1.75 -18.49
CA PRO A 85 7.39 2.21 -19.84
C PRO A 85 6.18 1.92 -20.74
N ASP A 86 5.75 2.92 -21.50
CA ASP A 86 4.57 2.86 -22.38
C ASP A 86 3.23 2.51 -21.67
N GLY A 87 3.21 2.54 -20.34
CA GLY A 87 2.00 2.33 -19.54
C GLY A 87 0.98 3.45 -19.82
N PRO A 88 -0.30 3.14 -20.14
CA PRO A 88 -1.26 4.15 -20.59
C PRO A 88 -1.39 5.36 -19.65
N LEU A 89 -1.36 5.10 -18.34
CA LEU A 89 -1.47 6.11 -17.29
C LEU A 89 -0.09 6.49 -16.74
N THR A 90 0.69 5.52 -16.29
CA THR A 90 1.94 5.74 -15.55
C THR A 90 3.05 6.37 -16.38
N SER A 91 3.02 6.23 -17.72
CA SER A 91 3.94 6.96 -18.61
C SER A 91 3.79 8.48 -18.50
N ARG A 92 2.58 8.96 -18.18
CA ARG A 92 2.24 10.37 -17.98
C ARG A 92 2.21 10.75 -16.50
N LEU A 93 1.67 9.89 -15.64
CA LEU A 93 1.57 10.15 -14.20
C LEU A 93 2.95 10.32 -13.55
N GLN A 94 3.98 9.65 -14.05
CA GLN A 94 5.35 9.83 -13.53
C GLN A 94 5.94 11.24 -13.74
N LEU A 95 5.30 12.08 -14.56
CA LEU A 95 5.78 13.41 -14.92
C LEU A 95 5.10 14.53 -14.12
N VAL A 96 4.10 14.19 -13.29
CA VAL A 96 3.33 15.19 -12.54
C VAL A 96 4.22 16.02 -11.62
N GLN A 97 3.85 17.27 -11.43
CA GLN A 97 4.50 18.24 -10.56
C GLN A 97 3.49 18.86 -9.59
N PRO A 98 3.93 19.45 -8.48
CA PRO A 98 3.07 20.27 -7.64
C PRO A 98 2.30 21.32 -8.47
N GLY A 99 0.99 21.43 -8.23
CA GLY A 99 0.08 22.28 -9.02
C GLY A 99 -0.65 21.55 -10.15
N ASP A 100 -0.20 20.37 -10.56
CA ASP A 100 -0.90 19.60 -11.60
C ASP A 100 -2.23 19.04 -11.08
N GLN A 101 -3.20 18.93 -11.97
CA GLN A 101 -4.53 18.41 -11.66
C GLN A 101 -4.66 16.92 -11.99
N ILE A 102 -5.27 16.17 -11.08
CA ILE A 102 -5.53 14.74 -11.20
C ILE A 102 -6.99 14.45 -10.86
N TYR A 103 -7.60 13.51 -11.59
CA TYR A 103 -8.92 12.99 -11.24
C TYR A 103 -8.85 12.05 -10.05
N LEU A 104 -9.74 12.27 -9.08
CA LEU A 104 -9.94 11.40 -7.92
C LEU A 104 -11.37 10.84 -7.93
N GLY A 105 -11.50 9.53 -7.87
CA GLY A 105 -12.78 8.84 -7.72
C GLY A 105 -13.42 9.17 -6.38
N ARG A 106 -14.75 9.30 -6.34
CA ARG A 106 -15.47 9.66 -5.10
C ARG A 106 -15.77 8.49 -4.16
N LYS A 107 -15.52 7.25 -4.59
CA LYS A 107 -15.90 6.03 -3.87
C LYS A 107 -14.68 5.14 -3.62
N PRO A 108 -14.01 5.30 -2.48
CA PRO A 108 -13.03 4.34 -1.99
C PRO A 108 -13.69 2.99 -1.72
N THR A 109 -12.94 1.93 -1.91
CA THR A 109 -13.35 0.54 -1.64
C THR A 109 -12.10 -0.31 -1.52
N GLY A 110 -12.25 -1.56 -1.09
CA GLY A 110 -11.13 -2.48 -0.96
C GLY A 110 -11.41 -3.54 0.08
N THR A 111 -10.59 -4.58 0.09
CA THR A 111 -10.68 -5.70 1.05
C THR A 111 -9.63 -5.60 2.16
N LEU A 112 -8.57 -4.81 1.96
CA LEU A 112 -7.48 -4.61 2.92
C LEU A 112 -7.87 -3.63 4.03
N VAL A 113 -8.93 -3.97 4.76
CA VAL A 113 -9.44 -3.22 5.91
C VAL A 113 -9.51 -4.15 7.11
N THR A 114 -9.25 -3.62 8.30
CA THR A 114 -9.29 -4.43 9.54
C THR A 114 -10.68 -4.99 9.84
N ASP A 115 -11.75 -4.30 9.42
CA ASP A 115 -13.13 -4.78 9.54
C ASP A 115 -13.39 -6.13 8.83
N ALA A 116 -12.58 -6.46 7.81
CA ALA A 116 -12.70 -7.69 7.06
C ALA A 116 -11.90 -8.85 7.69
N LEU A 117 -11.27 -8.61 8.84
CA LEU A 117 -10.52 -9.59 9.63
C LEU A 117 -11.24 -9.91 10.93
N LEU A 118 -11.17 -11.17 11.35
CA LEU A 118 -11.56 -11.58 12.70
C LEU A 118 -10.59 -10.98 13.74
N PRO A 119 -11.01 -10.80 15.00
CA PRO A 119 -10.10 -10.36 16.07
C PRO A 119 -8.88 -11.27 16.17
N GLY A 120 -7.68 -10.72 16.27
CA GLY A 120 -6.43 -11.47 16.36
C GLY A 120 -5.43 -10.81 17.31
N LYS A 121 -4.22 -11.34 17.36
CA LYS A 121 -3.10 -10.78 18.15
C LYS A 121 -1.99 -10.23 17.27
N ARG A 122 -1.66 -10.94 16.18
CA ARG A 122 -0.60 -10.53 15.25
C ARG A 122 -1.20 -10.20 13.89
N LEU A 123 -0.86 -9.06 13.32
CA LEU A 123 -1.25 -8.68 11.96
C LEU A 123 -0.05 -8.74 11.03
N PHE A 124 -0.08 -9.64 10.05
CA PHE A 124 0.94 -9.79 9.03
C PHE A 124 0.48 -9.12 7.73
N MET A 125 1.20 -8.10 7.29
CA MET A 125 0.98 -7.38 6.04
C MET A 125 2.05 -7.80 5.03
N LEU A 126 1.72 -8.74 4.14
CA LEU A 126 2.65 -9.32 3.18
C LEU A 126 2.53 -8.60 1.83
N SER A 127 3.59 -7.92 1.40
CA SER A 127 3.61 -7.11 0.19
C SER A 127 4.73 -7.42 -0.79
N THR A 128 4.47 -7.21 -2.07
CA THR A 128 5.52 -7.09 -3.11
C THR A 128 5.43 -5.78 -3.87
N GLY A 129 6.56 -5.07 -3.99
CA GLY A 129 6.63 -3.81 -4.73
C GLY A 129 5.60 -2.77 -4.25
N THR A 130 4.84 -2.18 -5.16
CA THR A 130 3.82 -1.17 -4.80
C THR A 130 2.65 -1.72 -3.99
N GLY A 131 2.56 -3.04 -3.78
CA GLY A 131 1.64 -3.62 -2.80
C GLY A 131 1.88 -3.18 -1.35
N LEU A 132 3.00 -2.49 -1.08
CA LEU A 132 3.23 -1.81 0.19
C LEU A 132 2.25 -0.64 0.44
N ALA A 133 1.70 -0.02 -0.62
CA ALA A 133 0.89 1.18 -0.53
C ALA A 133 -0.25 1.13 0.51
N PRO A 134 -1.17 0.15 0.51
CA PRO A 134 -2.24 0.09 1.51
C PRO A 134 -1.70 -0.11 2.94
N PHE A 135 -0.54 -0.74 3.08
CA PHE A 135 0.07 -1.00 4.39
C PHE A 135 0.68 0.26 4.99
N MET A 136 1.22 1.17 4.18
CA MET A 136 1.62 2.51 4.67
C MET A 136 0.43 3.30 5.24
N SER A 137 -0.79 3.04 4.76
CA SER A 137 -2.00 3.67 5.30
C SER A 137 -2.37 3.03 6.65
N LEU A 138 -2.40 1.70 6.71
CA LEU A 138 -2.77 0.94 7.90
C LEU A 138 -1.78 1.14 9.07
N ILE A 139 -0.46 1.09 8.84
CA ILE A 139 0.51 1.25 9.92
C ILE A 139 0.60 2.69 10.45
N ARG A 140 -0.04 3.66 9.79
CA ARG A 140 -0.13 5.03 10.31
C ARG A 140 -1.49 5.29 10.96
N ASP A 141 -2.33 4.28 11.11
CA ASP A 141 -3.65 4.38 11.72
C ASP A 141 -3.62 3.87 13.17
N PRO A 142 -3.86 4.73 14.19
CA PRO A 142 -3.84 4.34 15.60
C PRO A 142 -4.76 3.16 15.92
N ASP A 143 -5.92 3.07 15.26
CA ASP A 143 -6.90 2.02 15.52
C ASP A 143 -6.32 0.62 15.23
N VAL A 144 -5.32 0.51 14.35
CA VAL A 144 -4.64 -0.77 14.05
C VAL A 144 -3.80 -1.24 15.26
N TYR A 145 -3.14 -0.32 15.97
CA TYR A 145 -2.33 -0.63 17.15
C TYR A 145 -3.17 -1.01 18.38
N ASP A 146 -4.42 -0.56 18.42
CA ASP A 146 -5.38 -0.97 19.46
C ASP A 146 -5.94 -2.38 19.22
N LEU A 147 -5.92 -2.85 17.97
CA LEU A 147 -6.46 -4.15 17.57
C LEU A 147 -5.46 -5.30 17.66
N TYR A 148 -4.15 -5.02 17.62
CA TYR A 148 -3.10 -6.04 17.51
C TYR A 148 -1.93 -5.78 18.46
N ASP A 149 -1.41 -6.85 19.07
CA ASP A 149 -0.25 -6.82 19.99
C ASP A 149 1.09 -6.69 19.22
N GLU A 150 1.08 -7.05 17.94
CA GLU A 150 2.25 -7.06 17.05
C GLU A 150 1.79 -6.91 15.59
N ILE A 151 2.42 -5.99 14.87
CA ILE A 151 2.13 -5.66 13.47
C ILE A 151 3.41 -5.90 12.67
N VAL A 152 3.34 -6.70 11.62
CA VAL A 152 4.49 -7.16 10.86
C VAL A 152 4.32 -6.77 9.41
N VAL A 153 5.14 -5.85 8.92
CA VAL A 153 5.16 -5.46 7.50
C VAL A 153 6.28 -6.22 6.80
N VAL A 154 5.92 -7.10 5.87
CA VAL A 154 6.88 -7.80 5.01
C VAL A 154 6.86 -7.15 3.64
N HIS A 155 8.01 -6.63 3.19
CA HIS A 155 8.13 -5.94 1.91
C HIS A 155 9.17 -6.62 1.02
N CYS A 156 8.68 -7.39 0.05
CA CYS A 156 9.50 -8.16 -0.87
C CYS A 156 9.70 -7.42 -2.21
N VAL A 157 10.95 -7.13 -2.54
CA VAL A 157 11.31 -6.39 -3.76
C VAL A 157 12.41 -7.07 -4.56
N ARG A 158 12.70 -6.51 -5.74
CA ARG A 158 13.74 -7.04 -6.63
C ARG A 158 15.12 -6.52 -6.23
N ARG A 159 15.24 -5.22 -5.97
CA ARG A 159 16.49 -4.54 -5.60
C ARG A 159 16.29 -3.72 -4.33
N VAL A 160 17.36 -3.43 -3.60
CA VAL A 160 17.37 -2.57 -2.41
C VAL A 160 16.80 -1.19 -2.74
N SER A 161 17.07 -0.64 -3.92
CA SER A 161 16.51 0.65 -4.37
C SER A 161 15.00 0.64 -4.52
N ASP A 162 14.35 -0.52 -4.58
CA ASP A 162 12.89 -0.65 -4.67
C ASP A 162 12.22 -0.64 -3.28
N LEU A 163 12.98 -0.61 -2.18
CA LEU A 163 12.47 -0.49 -0.81
C LEU A 163 11.99 0.95 -0.55
N ALA A 164 10.88 1.35 -1.19
CA ALA A 164 10.21 2.61 -0.88
C ALA A 164 9.80 2.66 0.61
N TYR A 165 9.87 3.84 1.21
CA TYR A 165 9.62 4.10 2.64
C TYR A 165 10.52 3.35 3.63
N ARG A 166 11.70 2.88 3.18
CA ARG A 166 12.60 2.08 4.01
C ARG A 166 13.00 2.78 5.30
N GLU A 167 13.38 4.05 5.23
CA GLU A 167 13.85 4.81 6.40
C GLU A 167 12.73 4.97 7.44
N GLU A 168 11.52 5.26 6.96
CA GLU A 168 10.31 5.39 7.77
C GLU A 168 9.94 4.06 8.45
N LEU A 169 10.06 2.94 7.73
CA LEU A 169 9.75 1.61 8.26
C LEU A 169 10.84 1.06 9.20
N GLU A 170 12.13 1.27 8.87
CA GLU A 170 13.26 0.82 9.71
C GLU A 170 13.36 1.61 11.02
N SER A 171 12.89 2.86 11.04
CA SER A 171 12.77 3.69 12.25
C SER A 171 11.47 3.46 13.04
N GLN A 172 10.66 2.46 12.65
CA GLN A 172 9.34 2.19 13.24
C GLN A 172 8.46 3.44 13.32
N LEU A 173 8.44 4.25 12.26
CA LEU A 173 7.64 5.47 12.20
C LEU A 173 7.95 6.45 13.34
N ALA A 174 9.23 6.58 13.73
CA ALA A 174 9.65 7.43 14.86
C ALA A 174 9.21 8.89 14.74
N GLU A 175 8.99 9.39 13.52
CA GLU A 175 8.54 10.75 13.23
C GLU A 175 7.02 10.86 12.98
N ASP A 176 6.26 9.77 13.11
CA ASP A 176 4.81 9.82 12.92
C ASP A 176 4.12 10.50 14.13
N PRO A 177 3.23 11.49 13.89
CA PRO A 177 2.68 12.31 14.96
C PRO A 177 1.69 11.58 15.87
N LEU A 178 1.12 10.43 15.44
CA LEU A 178 0.06 9.75 16.19
C LEU A 178 0.45 8.36 16.69
N VAL A 179 1.33 7.65 15.99
CA VAL A 179 1.61 6.24 16.30
C VAL A 179 3.04 5.92 16.70
N ALA A 180 3.96 6.90 16.73
CA ALA A 180 5.39 6.63 16.99
C ALA A 180 5.66 5.79 18.25
N GLU A 181 4.95 6.07 19.36
CA GLU A 181 5.13 5.32 20.62
C GLU A 181 4.67 3.86 20.50
N GLN A 182 3.49 3.62 19.92
CA GLN A 182 2.96 2.28 19.72
C GLN A 182 3.79 1.50 18.68
N ALA A 183 4.16 2.16 17.58
CA ALA A 183 4.95 1.59 16.49
C ALA A 183 6.31 1.10 16.97
N LEU A 184 6.99 1.85 17.84
CA LEU A 184 8.28 1.44 18.42
C LEU A 184 8.20 0.09 19.17
N VAL A 185 7.02 -0.26 19.72
CA VAL A 185 6.82 -1.46 20.55
C VAL A 185 6.15 -2.60 19.79
N GLN A 186 5.30 -2.29 18.81
CA GLN A 186 4.44 -3.26 18.15
C GLN A 186 4.78 -3.48 16.67
N LEU A 187 5.42 -2.51 15.98
CA LEU A 187 5.71 -2.61 14.54
C LEU A 187 7.06 -3.28 14.28
N THR A 188 7.04 -4.36 13.51
CA THR A 188 8.24 -4.99 12.96
C THR A 188 8.24 -4.88 11.43
N TYR A 189 9.37 -4.43 10.88
CA TYR A 189 9.59 -4.36 9.44
C TYR A 189 10.54 -5.48 8.97
N VAL A 190 10.10 -6.26 7.99
CA VAL A 190 10.87 -7.34 7.35
C VAL A 190 11.06 -7.02 5.86
N PRO A 191 12.08 -6.23 5.49
CA PRO A 191 12.44 -6.04 4.09
C PRO A 191 13.09 -7.32 3.54
N THR A 192 12.80 -7.68 2.29
CA THR A 192 13.51 -8.76 1.60
C THR A 192 13.76 -8.46 0.13
N VAL A 193 14.94 -8.85 -0.35
CA VAL A 193 15.42 -8.55 -1.71
C VAL A 193 15.76 -9.84 -2.46
N THR A 194 15.35 -9.91 -3.72
CA THR A 194 15.41 -11.17 -4.51
C THR A 194 16.46 -11.22 -5.62
N ARG A 195 17.05 -10.08 -6.03
CA ARG A 195 17.97 -10.04 -7.19
C ARG A 195 19.35 -9.46 -6.90
N GLU A 196 19.63 -9.06 -5.66
CA GLU A 196 20.95 -8.58 -5.24
C GLU A 196 21.20 -8.89 -3.75
N PRO A 197 22.47 -8.84 -3.29
CA PRO A 197 22.80 -9.13 -1.90
C PRO A 197 22.10 -8.17 -0.93
N PHE A 198 21.44 -8.74 0.08
CA PHE A 198 20.80 -8.02 1.17
C PHE A 198 20.77 -8.92 2.41
N HIS A 199 20.68 -8.34 3.61
CA HIS A 199 20.74 -9.11 4.86
C HIS A 199 19.60 -10.15 4.96
N THR A 200 18.44 -9.83 4.39
CA THR A 200 17.31 -10.74 4.24
C THR A 200 17.05 -10.94 2.75
N SER A 201 17.20 -12.17 2.27
CA SER A 201 17.04 -12.47 0.84
C SER A 201 16.15 -13.68 0.61
N GLY A 202 15.26 -13.55 -0.37
CA GLY A 202 14.29 -14.58 -0.73
C GLY A 202 12.90 -14.01 -1.00
N ARG A 203 12.07 -14.80 -1.68
CA ARG A 203 10.62 -14.52 -1.75
C ARG A 203 10.02 -14.78 -0.37
N ILE A 204 8.87 -14.17 -0.09
CA ILE A 204 8.18 -14.32 1.20
C ILE A 204 7.98 -15.81 1.53
N GLY A 205 7.61 -16.66 0.56
CA GLY A 205 7.34 -18.09 0.82
C GLY A 205 8.57 -18.81 1.38
N ALA A 206 9.74 -18.55 0.81
CA ALA A 206 11.01 -19.10 1.29
C ALA A 206 11.38 -18.58 2.70
N LEU A 207 10.99 -17.34 3.05
CA LEU A 207 11.20 -16.82 4.40
C LEU A 207 10.25 -17.46 5.42
N VAL A 208 9.03 -17.81 5.02
CA VAL A 208 8.10 -18.58 5.86
C VAL A 208 8.63 -20.00 6.07
N GLU A 209 8.99 -20.71 5.00
CA GLU A 209 9.52 -22.08 5.06
C GLU A 209 10.79 -22.19 5.93
N SER A 210 11.69 -21.22 5.81
CA SER A 210 12.93 -21.20 6.60
C SER A 210 12.76 -20.68 8.03
N GLY A 211 11.60 -20.13 8.37
CA GLY A 211 11.34 -19.47 9.66
C GLY A 211 11.93 -18.06 9.76
N ARG A 212 12.74 -17.61 8.78
CA ARG A 212 13.42 -16.30 8.81
C ARG A 212 12.48 -15.11 8.90
N MET A 213 11.27 -15.22 8.32
CA MET A 213 10.27 -14.15 8.42
C MET A 213 9.89 -13.86 9.88
N PHE A 214 9.99 -14.86 10.76
CA PHE A 214 9.56 -14.78 12.15
C PHE A 214 10.70 -14.46 13.12
N GLU A 215 11.93 -14.28 12.63
CA GLU A 215 13.05 -13.92 13.48
C GLU A 215 12.80 -12.57 14.17
N GLY A 216 12.89 -12.56 15.50
CA GLY A 216 12.63 -11.36 16.31
C GLY A 216 11.15 -11.10 16.64
N LEU A 217 10.22 -11.87 16.06
CA LEU A 217 8.80 -11.76 16.38
C LEU A 217 8.43 -12.48 17.67
N LYS A 218 7.32 -12.07 18.29
CA LYS A 218 6.73 -12.78 19.43
C LYS A 218 6.03 -14.05 18.94
N GLY A 219 6.20 -15.15 19.68
CA GLY A 219 5.50 -16.43 19.43
C GLY A 219 6.27 -17.42 18.57
N ASP A 220 5.55 -18.42 18.05
CA ASP A 220 6.16 -19.48 17.24
C ASP A 220 6.62 -18.94 15.86
N ALA A 221 7.67 -19.55 15.30
CA ALA A 221 8.17 -19.29 13.95
C ALA A 221 7.30 -19.93 12.86
N ARG A 222 5.98 -19.74 12.95
CA ARG A 222 4.96 -20.20 12.01
C ARG A 222 3.69 -19.37 12.16
N PHE A 223 2.85 -19.43 11.14
CA PHE A 223 1.50 -18.91 11.22
C PHE A 223 0.61 -19.79 12.12
N ASN A 224 -0.28 -19.14 12.88
CA ASN A 224 -1.28 -19.73 13.73
C ASN A 224 -2.66 -19.10 13.45
N PRO A 225 -3.63 -19.84 12.88
CA PRO A 225 -4.94 -19.29 12.53
C PRO A 225 -5.74 -18.78 13.74
N GLU A 226 -5.43 -19.24 14.96
CA GLU A 226 -6.12 -18.75 16.16
C GLU A 226 -5.73 -17.30 16.52
N THR A 227 -4.49 -16.90 16.22
CA THR A 227 -3.91 -15.62 16.67
C THR A 227 -3.51 -14.68 15.56
N ASP A 228 -3.29 -15.18 14.36
CA ASP A 228 -2.67 -14.40 13.29
C ASP A 228 -3.71 -13.97 12.28
N ARG A 229 -3.62 -12.71 11.86
CA ARG A 229 -4.38 -12.19 10.73
C ARG A 229 -3.43 -11.78 9.64
N VAL A 230 -3.82 -12.00 8.38
CA VAL A 230 -2.93 -11.78 7.25
C VAL A 230 -3.59 -10.88 6.20
N MET A 231 -2.87 -9.89 5.71
CA MET A 231 -3.24 -9.09 4.56
C MET A 231 -2.23 -9.32 3.44
N LEU A 232 -2.70 -9.68 2.24
CA LEU A 232 -1.84 -9.92 1.08
C LEU A 232 -2.05 -8.83 0.03
N CYS A 233 -0.98 -8.13 -0.35
CA CYS A 233 -1.03 -7.17 -1.45
C CYS A 233 0.19 -7.30 -2.37
N GLY A 234 -0.01 -7.80 -3.59
CA GLY A 234 1.13 -8.05 -4.47
C GLY A 234 0.76 -8.55 -5.85
N SER A 235 1.69 -9.28 -6.46
CA SER A 235 1.45 -9.95 -7.75
C SER A 235 0.39 -11.05 -7.61
N MET A 236 -0.27 -11.38 -8.73
CA MET A 236 -1.21 -12.51 -8.79
C MET A 236 -0.59 -13.82 -8.33
N ASP A 237 0.65 -14.08 -8.74
CA ASP A 237 1.37 -15.31 -8.37
C ASP A 237 1.57 -15.38 -6.85
N MET A 238 2.04 -14.29 -6.23
CA MET A 238 2.20 -14.23 -4.78
C MET A 238 0.87 -14.48 -4.08
N ILE A 239 -0.18 -13.77 -4.46
CA ILE A 239 -1.49 -13.87 -3.80
C ILE A 239 -2.03 -15.29 -3.93
N LYS A 240 -1.97 -15.88 -5.13
CA LYS A 240 -2.48 -17.23 -5.38
C LYS A 240 -1.73 -18.27 -4.55
N ASP A 241 -0.40 -18.24 -4.59
CA ASP A 241 0.43 -19.22 -3.89
C ASP A 241 0.20 -19.12 -2.37
N PHE A 242 0.25 -17.90 -1.82
CA PHE A 242 0.07 -17.68 -0.38
C PHE A 242 -1.34 -17.94 0.13
N SER A 243 -2.38 -17.63 -0.65
CA SER A 243 -3.75 -17.90 -0.22
C SER A 243 -3.96 -19.41 -0.08
N ALA A 244 -3.45 -20.20 -1.03
CA ALA A 244 -3.51 -21.66 -0.96
C ALA A 244 -2.75 -22.21 0.24
N ASP A 245 -1.56 -21.66 0.55
CA ASP A 245 -0.78 -22.06 1.73
C ASP A 245 -1.54 -21.74 3.03
N LEU A 246 -2.07 -20.51 3.17
CA LEU A 246 -2.85 -20.09 4.34
C LEU A 246 -4.08 -20.98 4.54
N GLU A 247 -4.84 -21.26 3.49
CA GLU A 247 -5.98 -22.18 3.54
C GLU A 247 -5.55 -23.60 3.99
N SER A 248 -4.41 -24.09 3.50
CA SER A 248 -3.87 -25.38 3.91
C SER A 248 -3.45 -25.42 5.39
N TRP A 249 -3.13 -24.25 5.96
CA TRP A 249 -2.82 -24.07 7.39
C TRP A 249 -4.04 -23.75 8.25
N GLY A 250 -5.24 -23.78 7.67
CA GLY A 250 -6.51 -23.62 8.38
C GLY A 250 -7.03 -22.19 8.49
N PHE A 251 -6.46 -21.24 7.74
CA PHE A 251 -6.98 -19.87 7.64
C PHE A 251 -8.17 -19.81 6.67
N THR A 252 -9.12 -18.92 6.94
CA THR A 252 -10.28 -18.67 6.09
C THR A 252 -10.21 -17.27 5.46
N GLU A 253 -10.40 -17.16 4.15
CA GLU A 253 -10.45 -15.85 3.48
C GLU A 253 -11.67 -15.03 3.95
N GLY A 254 -11.42 -13.76 4.27
CA GLY A 254 -12.39 -12.77 4.70
C GLY A 254 -12.82 -11.83 3.58
N SER A 255 -13.85 -11.04 3.87
CA SER A 255 -14.37 -9.99 3.01
C SER A 255 -15.08 -8.93 3.84
N ASN A 256 -15.41 -7.79 3.24
CA ASN A 256 -16.24 -6.76 3.89
C ASN A 256 -17.60 -7.28 4.41
N ALA A 257 -18.15 -8.34 3.79
CA ALA A 257 -19.44 -8.89 4.19
C ALA A 257 -19.32 -10.01 5.25
N LYS A 258 -18.16 -10.66 5.33
CA LYS A 258 -17.89 -11.77 6.24
C LYS A 258 -16.41 -11.75 6.60
N PRO A 259 -16.06 -11.27 7.81
CA PRO A 259 -14.67 -11.25 8.25
C PRO A 259 -14.06 -12.66 8.31
N GLY A 260 -12.76 -12.75 8.04
CA GLY A 260 -11.99 -14.00 8.04
C GLY A 260 -10.62 -13.84 8.67
N ASP A 261 -9.75 -14.83 8.50
CA ASP A 261 -8.39 -14.80 9.06
C ASP A 261 -7.41 -14.05 8.15
N PHE A 262 -7.70 -14.00 6.84
CA PHE A 262 -6.89 -13.23 5.90
C PHE A 262 -7.71 -12.53 4.82
N VAL A 263 -7.15 -11.47 4.24
CA VAL A 263 -7.73 -10.76 3.09
C VAL A 263 -6.68 -10.50 2.03
N ILE A 264 -7.12 -10.42 0.77
CA ILE A 264 -6.23 -10.26 -0.37
C ILE A 264 -6.68 -9.08 -1.25
N GLU A 265 -5.72 -8.38 -1.84
CA GLU A 265 -5.98 -7.42 -2.90
C GLU A 265 -4.82 -7.39 -3.90
N ARG A 266 -5.15 -7.23 -5.18
CA ARG A 266 -4.17 -7.23 -6.26
C ARG A 266 -3.51 -5.87 -6.36
N ALA A 267 -2.18 -5.81 -6.32
CA ALA A 267 -1.45 -4.55 -6.46
C ALA A 267 -1.55 -3.96 -7.88
N PHE A 268 -1.74 -4.82 -8.90
CA PHE A 268 -2.00 -4.41 -10.28
C PHE A 268 -2.62 -5.57 -11.08
N VAL A 269 -3.28 -5.23 -12.19
CA VAL A 269 -3.71 -6.20 -13.21
C VAL A 269 -2.73 -6.04 -14.38
N GLY A 270 -1.91 -7.08 -14.59
CA GLY A 270 -0.94 -7.14 -15.69
C GLY A 270 -1.61 -7.21 -17.05
#